data_AF-A0A1T4VH46-F1
#
_entry.id   AF-A0A1T4VH46-F1
#
_cell.length_a   1.000
_cell.length_b   1.000
_cell.length_c   1.000
_cell.angle_alpha   90.00
_cell.angle_beta   90.00
_cell.angle_gamma   90.00
#
_symmetry.space_group_name_H-M   'P 1'
#
loop_
_entity.id
_entity.type
_entity.pdbx_description
1 polymer ?
#
loop_
_entity_poly.entity_id
_entity_poly.type
_entity_poly.pdbx_seq_one_letter_code
_entity_poly.pdbx_strand_id
1 'polypeptide(L)' 'MKYLEVDPNTAPLDLLLEADPSESSIQTYLSESWCYVVQEDNETIGACIVRPMDCGAVEIYNIAVCPN' A
#
# COMPACT_ATOMS: atom_id res chain seq x y z
N MET A 1 4.32 -14.01 9.94
CA MET A 1 4.50 -13.04 8.83
C MET A 1 4.38 -13.68 7.42
N LYS A 2 3.51 -13.13 6.56
CA LYS A 2 3.35 -13.46 5.12
C LYS A 2 3.34 -12.17 4.31
N TYR A 3 3.98 -12.15 3.15
CA TYR A 3 3.95 -11.02 2.22
C TYR A 3 3.09 -11.39 1.01
N LEU A 4 2.10 -10.58 0.71
CA LEU A 4 1.07 -10.87 -0.29
C LEU A 4 0.87 -9.64 -1.18
N GLU A 5 0.69 -9.88 -2.48
CA GLU A 5 0.08 -8.89 -3.38
C GLU A 5 -1.44 -8.96 -3.21
N VAL A 6 -2.08 -7.80 -3.15
CA VAL A 6 -3.54 -7.66 -2.99
C VAL A 6 -4.12 -6.78 -4.09
N ASP A 7 -5.42 -6.94 -4.33
CA ASP A 7 -6.13 -6.05 -5.24
C ASP A 7 -6.12 -4.61 -4.69
N PRO A 8 -5.82 -3.58 -5.50
CA PRO A 8 -5.82 -2.19 -5.06
C PRO A 8 -7.11 -1.72 -4.38
N ASN A 9 -8.27 -2.30 -4.73
CA ASN A 9 -9.54 -1.99 -4.08
C ASN A 9 -9.67 -2.60 -2.67
N THR A 10 -8.77 -3.51 -2.31
CA THR A 10 -8.71 -4.19 -1.00
C THR A 10 -7.51 -3.76 -0.18
N ALA A 11 -6.74 -2.78 -0.66
CA ALA A 11 -5.61 -2.23 0.08
C ALA A 11 -6.10 -1.61 1.41
N PRO A 12 -5.35 -1.77 2.51
CA PRO A 12 -5.79 -1.36 3.85
C PRO A 12 -5.72 0.16 3.99
N LEU A 13 -6.82 0.84 3.67
CA LEU A 13 -6.89 2.31 3.66
C LEU A 13 -6.45 2.93 4.99
N ASP A 14 -6.87 2.35 6.12
CA ASP A 14 -6.51 2.84 7.45
C ASP A 14 -4.99 2.88 7.66
N LEU A 15 -4.26 1.88 7.17
CA LEU A 15 -2.79 1.89 7.21
C LEU A 15 -2.19 2.93 6.27
N LEU A 16 -2.74 3.06 5.05
CA LEU A 16 -2.22 4.03 4.08
C LEU A 16 -2.37 5.47 4.58
N LEU A 17 -3.42 5.74 5.37
CA LEU A 17 -3.68 7.04 5.99
C LEU A 17 -2.63 7.44 7.04
N GLU A 18 -1.94 6.47 7.64
CA GLU A 18 -0.83 6.75 8.58
C GLU A 18 0.38 7.40 7.88
N ALA A 19 0.57 7.15 6.58
CA ALA A 19 1.65 7.72 5.78
C ALA A 19 1.20 8.91 4.90
N ASP A 20 -0.02 8.86 4.36
CA ASP A 20 -0.62 9.93 3.55
C ASP A 20 -2.03 10.27 4.08
N PRO A 21 -2.25 11.42 4.74
CA PRO A 21 -3.54 11.74 5.34
C PRO A 21 -4.65 12.06 4.31
N SER A 22 -4.36 12.05 3.01
CA SER A 22 -5.31 12.40 1.95
C SER A 22 -5.86 11.16 1.25
N GLU A 23 -7.09 10.75 1.61
CA GLU A 23 -7.82 9.68 0.90
C GLU A 23 -7.90 9.93 -0.62
N SER A 24 -8.08 11.19 -1.04
CA SER A 24 -8.12 11.54 -2.46
C SER A 24 -6.78 11.33 -3.17
N SER A 25 -5.66 11.60 -2.49
CA SER A 25 -4.32 11.32 -3.01
C SER A 25 -4.13 9.81 -3.16
N ILE A 26 -4.49 9.06 -2.12
CA ILE A 26 -4.43 7.60 -2.09
C ILE A 26 -5.16 6.96 -3.27
N GLN A 27 -6.41 7.37 -3.50
CA GLN A 27 -7.22 6.87 -4.61
C GLN A 27 -6.59 7.13 -5.98
N THR A 28 -5.84 8.22 -6.14
CA THR A 28 -5.24 8.59 -7.41
C THR A 28 -4.10 7.65 -7.81
N TYR A 29 -3.29 7.18 -6.85
CA TYR A 29 -2.20 6.26 -7.18
C TYR A 29 -2.58 4.79 -7.08
N LEU A 30 -3.60 4.40 -6.29
CA LEU A 30 -3.98 2.98 -6.14
C LEU A 30 -4.37 2.31 -7.47
N SER A 31 -5.05 3.01 -8.37
CA SER A 31 -5.60 2.45 -9.62
C SER A 31 -4.55 1.81 -10.55
N GLU A 32 -3.30 2.29 -10.49
CA GLU A 32 -2.20 1.84 -11.35
C GLU A 32 -1.02 1.29 -10.54
N SER A 33 -1.22 1.01 -9.25
CA SER A 33 -0.16 0.53 -8.36
C SER A 33 -0.27 -0.96 -8.07
N TRP A 34 0.87 -1.57 -7.83
CA TRP A 34 0.98 -2.86 -7.15
C TRP A 34 0.88 -2.63 -5.64
N CYS A 35 -0.05 -3.36 -5.02
CA CYS A 35 -0.34 -3.22 -3.61
C CYS A 35 0.17 -4.45 -2.88
N TYR A 36 1.13 -4.25 -1.98
CA TYR A 36 1.71 -5.31 -1.17
C TYR A 36 1.34 -5.10 0.29
N VAL A 37 0.98 -6.17 0.96
CA VAL A 37 0.70 -6.17 2.40
C VAL A 37 1.55 -7.22 3.10
N VAL A 38 1.77 -6.98 4.38
CA VAL A 38 2.32 -7.98 5.28
C VAL A 38 1.29 -8.36 6.33
N GLN A 39 1.09 -9.67 6.49
CA GLN A 39 0.14 -10.24 7.44
C GLN A 39 0.83 -11.07 8.52
N GLU A 40 0.41 -10.87 9.76
CA GLU A 40 0.79 -11.68 10.92
C GLU A 40 -0.49 -12.08 11.66
N ASP A 41 -0.63 -13.37 12.00
CA ASP A 41 -1.84 -13.91 12.65
C ASP A 41 -3.18 -13.55 11.97
N ASN A 42 -3.16 -13.47 10.63
CA ASN A 42 -4.24 -13.02 9.75
C ASN A 42 -4.62 -11.52 9.86
N GLU A 43 -3.85 -10.72 10.59
CA GLU A 43 -3.98 -9.27 10.64
C GLU A 43 -2.95 -8.62 9.71
N THR A 44 -3.38 -7.59 8.98
CA THR A 44 -2.48 -6.80 8.15
C THR A 44 -1.72 -5.81 9.01
N ILE A 45 -0.42 -6.00 9.17
CA ILE A 45 0.45 -5.18 10.04
C ILE A 45 1.28 -4.15 9.25
N GLY A 46 1.21 -4.16 7.92
CA GLY A 46 1.95 -3.25 7.07
C GLY A 46 1.45 -3.27 5.63
N ALA A 47 1.66 -2.16 4.92
CA ALA A 47 1.29 -1.98 3.52
C ALA A 47 2.37 -1.21 2.76
N CYS A 48 2.54 -1.53 1.48
CA CYS A 48 3.47 -0.87 0.57
C CYS A 48 2.82 -0.78 -0.81
N ILE A 49 2.67 0.45 -1.31
CA ILE A 49 2.06 0.76 -2.60
C ILE A 49 3.15 1.22 -3.55
N VAL A 50 3.33 0.49 -4.64
CA VAL A 50 4.40 0.70 -5.59
C VAL A 50 3.81 0.93 -6.97
N ARG A 51 4.23 1.98 -7.65
CA ARG A 51 3.78 2.27 -9.02
C ARG A 51 4.94 2.17 -10.00
N PRO A 52 4.75 1.50 -11.17
CA PRO A 52 5.72 1.56 -12.24
C PRO A 52 5.84 2.99 -12.79
N MET A 53 7.06 3.39 -13.08
CA MET A 53 7.43 4.66 -13.71
C MET A 53 7.92 4.43 -15.14
N ASP A 54 8.05 5.53 -15.87
CA ASP A 54 8.73 5.53 -17.16
C ASP A 54 10.16 4.98 -17.03
N CYS A 55 10.68 4.41 -18.12
CA CYS A 55 12.03 3.87 -18.20
C CYS A 55 12.34 2.70 -17.25
N GLY A 56 11.32 1.97 -16.79
CA GLY A 56 11.50 0.75 -16.00
C GLY A 56 11.88 0.98 -14.54
N ALA A 57 11.74 2.21 -14.05
CA ALA A 57 11.83 2.52 -12.64
C ALA A 57 10.51 2.19 -11.92
N VAL A 58 10.56 2.10 -10.59
CA VAL A 58 9.39 1.90 -9.73
C VAL A 58 9.51 2.86 -8.55
N GLU A 59 8.39 3.45 -8.13
CA GLU A 59 8.34 4.36 -6.99
C GLU A 59 7.44 3.81 -5.89
N ILE A 60 7.88 3.94 -4.64
CA ILE A 60 7.05 3.65 -3.47
C ILE A 60 6.23 4.90 -3.18
N TYR A 61 4.94 4.88 -3.49
CA TYR A 61 4.01 5.99 -3.25
C TYR A 61 3.56 6.07 -1.80
N ASN A 62 3.41 4.92 -1.15
CA ASN A 62 2.97 4.84 0.23
C ASN A 62 3.59 3.61 0.89
N ILE A 63 4.11 3.77 2.10
CA ILE A 63 4.56 2.68 2.94
C ILE A 63 4.21 2.99 4.38
N ALA A 64 3.51 2.06 5.03
CA ALA A 64 3.04 2.21 6.40
C ALA A 64 3.13 0.90 7.16
N VAL A 65 3.29 1.01 8.47
CA VAL A 65 3.29 -0.11 9.42
C VAL A 65 2.28 0.24 10.50
N CYS A 66 1.52 -0.75 10.96
CA CYS A 66 0.54 -0.55 12.01
C CYS A 66 1.23 0.05 13.26
N PRO A 67 0.73 1.17 13.81
CA PRO A 67 1.27 1.76 15.02
C PRO A 67 0.77 0.96 16.23
N ASN A 68 1.48 -0.13 16.57
CA ASN A 68 1.34 -0.98 17.77
C ASN A 68 0.07 -0.85 18.63
#